data_AF-A0A0L0SAP6-F1
#
_entry.id   AF-A0A0L0SAP6-F1
#
_cell.length_a   1.000
_cell.length_b   1.000
_cell.length_c   1.000
_cell.angle_alpha   90.00
_cell.angle_beta   90.00
_cell.angle_gamma   90.00
#
_symmetry.space_group_name_H-M   'P 1'
#
loop_
_entity.id
_entity.type
_entity.pdbx_description
1 polymer ?
#
loop_
_entity_poly.entity_id
_entity_poly.type
_entity_poly.pdbx_seq_one_letter_code
_entity_poly.pdbx_strand_id
1 'polypeptide(L)'
;MLLMPVFTCTLFICEGLALYLVFGLSYTYSLPLLLTYGAWVAYDWSTPYRGGARGARGRALRKAWFWKPIADYFPVVLVDASNGKFNKDGNYVMANHPHGFYAYGLFFSLILDAAGFEATFPGVHLRAGTLAATFLIPFWRELQIAYGSIEAGFASCRYWLTRGKNELVKEVLPKGVGKEEVRAAQEKGKALLLVIGGAEEATYIEPGTMDLVLLKRKGFVKLALETGASLVPCISFGENDIYHAVSAPAGSRMRKAHDLCMKVGGFSLPLVWGKFLWLYPYRRPLVTVVGEPIALPKVDGRADREVVAHWHAVYCDKLRDLYDQSKAHSGPCISFGENDIYHAGSGPAGSSMPLAHDLRVKAGGFSLPLVWGKFLWLYPYRRPLVTVVGEPIALPKVDGRADREVVAHWHAVYCDKLRDLYDQYKDVYANDRVRELQFVA
;
A
#
# COMPACT_ATOMS: atom_id res chain seq x y z
N MET A 1 6.50 13.36 11.38
CA MET A 1 5.64 12.38 12.08
C MET A 1 4.15 12.78 12.07
N LEU A 2 3.80 14.07 12.09
CA LEU A 2 2.40 14.55 11.98
C LEU A 2 1.83 14.57 10.54
N LEU A 3 2.67 14.48 9.50
CA LEU A 3 2.21 14.58 8.12
C LEU A 3 1.33 13.41 7.67
N MET A 4 1.61 12.18 8.13
CA MET A 4 0.79 11.02 7.77
C MET A 4 -0.59 11.05 8.43
N PRO A 5 -0.73 11.32 9.75
CA PRO A 5 -2.05 11.54 10.35
C PRO A 5 -2.82 12.67 9.65
N VAL A 6 -2.18 13.80 9.34
CA VAL A 6 -2.85 14.89 8.62
C VAL A 6 -3.29 14.44 7.24
N PHE A 7 -2.44 13.72 6.49
CA PHE A 7 -2.79 13.20 5.17
C PHE A 7 -3.96 12.20 5.23
N THR A 8 -3.89 11.20 6.11
CA THR A 8 -4.97 10.23 6.32
C THR A 8 -6.27 10.93 6.74
N CYS A 9 -6.19 11.89 7.67
CA CYS A 9 -7.35 12.70 8.02
C CYS A 9 -7.82 13.56 6.84
N THR A 10 -6.94 14.05 5.96
CA THR A 10 -7.32 14.85 4.78
C THR A 10 -8.18 14.02 3.82
N LEU A 11 -7.91 12.72 3.68
CA LEU A 11 -8.78 11.80 2.92
C LEU A 11 -10.23 11.85 3.44
N PHE A 12 -10.40 11.76 4.76
CA PHE A 12 -11.72 11.82 5.42
C PHE A 12 -12.28 13.25 5.51
N ILE A 13 -11.42 14.28 5.60
CA ILE A 13 -11.83 15.68 5.66
C ILE A 13 -12.34 16.13 4.29
N CYS A 14 -11.79 15.68 3.17
CA CYS A 14 -12.37 15.96 1.85
C CYS A 14 -13.81 15.42 1.75
N GLU A 15 -14.06 14.23 2.27
CA GLU A 15 -15.40 13.62 2.34
C GLU A 15 -16.31 14.38 3.32
N GLY A 16 -15.81 14.74 4.50
CA GLY A 16 -16.55 15.51 5.51
C GLY A 16 -16.83 16.95 5.10
N LEU A 17 -15.90 17.60 4.40
CA LEU A 17 -16.05 18.95 3.85
C LEU A 17 -17.02 18.92 2.68
N ALA A 18 -16.98 17.90 1.81
CA ALA A 18 -18.00 17.70 0.78
C ALA A 18 -19.40 17.59 1.37
N LEU A 19 -19.58 16.79 2.44
CA LEU A 19 -20.84 16.69 3.17
C LEU A 19 -21.23 18.02 3.82
N TYR A 20 -20.29 18.76 4.42
CA TYR A 20 -20.54 20.08 5.00
C TYR A 20 -20.94 21.12 3.95
N LEU A 21 -20.32 21.12 2.77
CA LEU A 21 -20.66 22.04 1.68
C LEU A 21 -22.03 21.70 1.06
N VAL A 22 -22.40 20.42 1.01
CA VAL A 22 -23.70 19.97 0.49
C VAL A 22 -24.84 20.20 1.51
N PHE A 23 -24.60 19.95 2.80
CA PHE A 23 -25.65 19.96 3.84
C PHE A 23 -25.61 21.17 4.79
N GLY A 24 -24.44 21.71 5.10
CA GLY A 24 -24.26 22.85 6.00
C GLY A 24 -24.36 24.20 5.28
N LEU A 25 -24.09 24.22 3.98
CA LEU A 25 -24.03 25.42 3.15
C LEU A 25 -25.22 25.60 2.20
N SER A 26 -26.03 24.56 2.02
CA SER A 26 -27.34 24.63 1.35
C SER A 26 -28.32 25.61 2.02
N TYR A 27 -28.00 26.13 3.21
CA TYR A 27 -28.86 27.02 3.99
C TYR A 27 -28.49 28.52 3.91
N THR A 28 -27.31 28.94 3.37
CA THR A 28 -26.99 30.37 3.13
C THR A 28 -25.78 30.63 2.20
N TYR A 29 -25.82 31.74 1.44
CA TYR A 29 -24.80 32.44 0.60
C TYR A 29 -23.85 31.66 -0.34
N SER A 30 -23.77 30.34 -0.26
CA SER A 30 -22.83 29.51 -1.02
C SER A 30 -23.44 28.86 -2.27
N LEU A 31 -24.74 29.04 -2.50
CA LEU A 31 -25.43 28.53 -3.69
C LEU A 31 -24.72 28.91 -5.00
N PRO A 32 -24.20 30.14 -5.20
CA PRO A 32 -23.42 30.47 -6.39
C PRO A 32 -22.15 29.63 -6.54
N LEU A 33 -21.47 29.29 -5.45
CA LEU A 33 -20.27 28.42 -5.47
C LEU A 33 -20.65 26.98 -5.83
N LEU A 34 -21.75 26.46 -5.29
CA LEU A 34 -22.26 25.14 -5.64
C LEU A 34 -22.72 25.07 -7.10
N LEU A 35 -23.41 26.11 -7.60
CA LEU A 35 -23.84 26.17 -9.00
C LEU A 35 -22.66 26.30 -9.96
N THR A 36 -21.66 27.12 -9.64
CA THR A 36 -20.45 27.25 -10.47
C THR A 36 -19.62 25.97 -10.48
N TYR A 37 -19.43 25.32 -9.33
CA TYR A 37 -18.78 24.01 -9.28
C TYR A 37 -19.60 22.92 -9.99
N GLY A 38 -20.93 22.92 -9.82
CA GLY A 38 -21.82 22.00 -10.53
C GLY A 38 -21.77 22.18 -12.04
N ALA A 39 -21.74 23.42 -12.53
CA ALA A 39 -21.55 23.74 -13.94
C ALA A 39 -20.18 23.28 -14.45
N TRP A 40 -19.11 23.47 -13.67
CA TRP A 40 -17.78 22.94 -13.97
C TRP A 40 -17.79 21.41 -14.09
N VAL A 41 -18.37 20.71 -13.11
CA VAL A 41 -18.48 19.24 -13.11
C VAL A 41 -19.33 18.75 -14.28
N ALA A 42 -20.41 19.46 -14.65
CA ALA A 42 -21.23 19.12 -15.80
C ALA A 42 -20.46 19.28 -17.12
N TYR A 43 -19.67 20.36 -17.25
CA TYR A 43 -18.78 20.59 -18.38
C TYR A 43 -17.67 19.53 -18.47
N ASP A 44 -17.02 19.23 -17.34
CA ASP A 44 -15.88 18.32 -17.24
C ASP A 44 -16.28 16.86 -16.98
N TRP A 45 -17.59 16.53 -17.02
CA TRP A 45 -18.14 15.24 -16.56
C TRP A 45 -17.43 14.03 -17.15
N SER A 46 -17.07 14.12 -18.43
CA SER A 46 -16.48 13.00 -19.18
C SER A 46 -14.99 12.75 -18.92
N THR A 47 -14.28 13.66 -18.24
CA THR A 47 -12.83 13.60 -18.07
C THR A 47 -12.35 12.31 -17.39
N PRO A 48 -12.92 11.85 -16.26
CA PRO A 48 -12.56 10.57 -15.64
C PRO A 48 -12.76 9.35 -16.54
N TYR A 49 -13.66 9.44 -17.52
CA TYR A 49 -14.05 8.34 -18.42
C TYR A 49 -13.30 8.38 -19.76
N ARG A 50 -12.53 9.45 -20.02
CA ARG A 50 -11.83 9.71 -21.28
C ARG A 50 -10.33 9.87 -21.08
N GLY A 51 -9.76 9.08 -20.17
CA GLY A 51 -8.32 9.03 -19.92
C GLY A 51 -7.81 10.04 -18.89
N GLY A 52 -8.69 10.80 -18.23
CA GLY A 52 -8.32 11.77 -17.19
C GLY A 52 -7.43 12.90 -17.70
N ALA A 53 -7.04 13.81 -16.80
CA ALA A 53 -6.11 14.89 -17.09
C ALA A 53 -4.81 14.66 -16.31
N ARG A 54 -3.66 14.59 -16.99
CA ARG A 54 -2.35 14.39 -16.35
C ARG A 54 -1.26 15.24 -16.99
N GLY A 55 -1.61 16.47 -17.37
CA GLY A 55 -0.66 17.48 -17.86
C GLY A 55 0.32 17.97 -16.77
N ALA A 56 1.15 18.95 -17.12
CA ALA A 56 2.21 19.53 -16.28
C ALA A 56 1.82 19.72 -14.80
N ARG A 57 0.64 20.27 -14.53
CA ARG A 57 0.18 20.57 -13.16
C ARG A 57 -0.04 19.32 -12.33
N GLY A 58 -0.69 18.30 -12.90
CA GLY A 58 -0.89 17.02 -12.22
C GLY A 58 0.43 16.28 -11.99
N ARG A 59 1.36 16.34 -12.96
CA ARG A 59 2.72 15.82 -12.79
C ARG A 59 3.48 16.56 -11.69
N ALA A 60 3.44 17.89 -11.66
CA ALA A 60 4.07 18.70 -10.62
C ALA A 60 3.52 18.37 -9.24
N LEU A 61 2.20 18.18 -9.12
CA LEU A 61 1.57 17.73 -7.88
C LEU A 61 2.12 16.38 -7.44
N ARG A 62 2.15 15.36 -8.29
CA ARG A 62 2.63 14.00 -7.94
C ARG A 62 4.12 13.95 -7.55
N LYS A 63 4.92 14.90 -8.06
CA LYS A 63 6.35 15.06 -7.75
C LYS A 63 6.61 16.09 -6.65
N ALA A 64 5.58 16.62 -6.02
CA ALA A 64 5.74 17.66 -5.01
C ALA A 64 6.59 17.14 -3.84
N TRP A 65 7.48 18.01 -3.36
CA TRP A 65 8.49 17.68 -2.34
C TRP A 65 7.90 17.14 -1.03
N PHE A 66 6.65 17.48 -0.71
CA PHE A 66 5.99 17.06 0.53
C PHE A 66 5.52 15.60 0.51
N TRP A 67 5.45 14.94 -0.65
CA TRP A 67 5.07 13.52 -0.72
C TRP A 67 6.14 12.60 -0.14
N LYS A 68 7.43 12.90 -0.35
CA LYS A 68 8.51 12.04 0.13
C LYS A 68 8.52 11.92 1.67
N PRO A 69 8.43 13.01 2.46
CA PRO A 69 8.31 12.92 3.91
C PRO A 69 7.05 12.20 4.42
N ILE A 70 5.94 12.24 3.67
CA ILE A 70 4.72 11.48 3.99
C ILE A 70 4.95 10.00 3.71
N ALA A 71 5.47 9.69 2.52
CA ALA A 71 5.79 8.34 2.10
C ALA A 71 6.78 7.69 3.09
N ASP A 72 7.82 8.40 3.55
CA ASP A 72 8.80 7.94 4.57
C ASP A 72 8.17 7.56 5.93
N TYR A 73 6.88 7.84 6.13
CA TYR A 73 6.12 7.22 7.21
C TYR A 73 6.15 5.70 7.08
N PHE A 74 6.00 5.19 5.87
CA PHE A 74 6.27 3.81 5.49
C PHE A 74 7.68 3.74 4.88
N PRO A 75 8.48 2.71 5.16
CA PRO A 75 9.62 2.39 4.31
C PRO A 75 9.12 1.92 2.93
N VAL A 76 8.72 2.86 2.06
CA VAL A 76 8.20 2.55 0.71
C VAL A 76 9.35 2.25 -0.23
N VAL A 77 9.28 1.10 -0.90
CA VAL A 77 10.24 0.67 -1.91
C VAL A 77 9.49 0.25 -3.17
N LEU A 78 9.98 0.71 -4.32
CA LEU A 78 9.54 0.26 -5.64
C LEU A 78 10.65 -0.59 -6.26
N VAL A 79 10.32 -1.81 -6.66
CA VAL A 79 11.26 -2.77 -7.26
C VAL A 79 10.80 -3.07 -8.69
N ASP A 80 11.71 -2.88 -9.65
CA ASP A 80 11.53 -3.37 -11.02
C ASP A 80 12.11 -4.79 -11.13
N ALA A 81 11.25 -5.80 -11.04
CA ALA A 81 11.62 -7.19 -11.28
C ALA A 81 11.56 -7.56 -12.77
N SER A 82 11.11 -6.65 -13.64
CA SER A 82 11.14 -6.87 -15.09
C SER A 82 12.55 -6.75 -15.68
N ASN A 83 13.49 -6.14 -14.94
CA ASN A 83 14.84 -5.84 -15.39
C ASN A 83 14.86 -5.01 -16.69
N GLY A 84 14.10 -3.92 -16.72
CA GLY A 84 14.09 -2.99 -17.86
C GLY A 84 13.34 -3.50 -19.10
N LYS A 85 12.43 -4.47 -18.96
CA LYS A 85 11.62 -4.99 -20.09
C LYS A 85 10.45 -4.07 -20.48
N PHE A 86 10.27 -2.94 -19.80
CA PHE A 86 9.34 -1.90 -20.22
C PHE A 86 9.88 -1.14 -21.43
N ASN A 87 9.04 -1.00 -22.45
CA ASN A 87 9.29 -0.26 -23.65
C ASN A 87 8.40 0.99 -23.67
N LYS A 88 8.98 2.15 -23.98
CA LYS A 88 8.27 3.42 -24.21
C LYS A 88 7.19 3.34 -25.29
N ASP A 89 7.28 2.37 -26.21
CA ASP A 89 6.32 2.16 -27.29
C ASP A 89 5.18 1.20 -26.90
N GLY A 90 5.35 0.45 -25.80
CA GLY A 90 4.37 -0.53 -25.33
C GLY A 90 3.23 0.09 -24.52
N ASN A 91 2.08 -0.58 -24.54
CA ASN A 91 0.96 -0.27 -23.66
C ASN A 91 0.83 -1.39 -22.61
N TYR A 92 0.45 -1.02 -21.38
CA TYR A 92 0.52 -1.91 -20.22
C TYR A 92 -0.77 -1.88 -19.41
N VAL A 93 -1.20 -3.05 -18.94
CA VAL A 93 -2.18 -3.20 -17.86
C VAL A 93 -1.45 -3.75 -16.64
N MET A 94 -1.12 -2.86 -15.72
CA MET A 94 -0.47 -3.15 -14.44
C MET A 94 -1.53 -3.60 -13.44
N ALA A 95 -1.55 -4.88 -13.15
CA ALA A 95 -2.51 -5.51 -12.26
C ALA A 95 -1.86 -5.71 -10.88
N ASN A 96 -2.26 -4.86 -9.92
CA ASN A 96 -1.71 -4.84 -8.57
C ASN A 96 -2.50 -5.70 -7.58
N HIS A 97 -1.75 -6.35 -6.69
CA HIS A 97 -2.23 -7.22 -5.62
C HIS A 97 -1.39 -7.03 -4.35
N PRO A 98 -1.96 -7.15 -3.14
CA PRO A 98 -3.38 -7.08 -2.84
C PRO A 98 -3.88 -5.62 -2.91
N HIS A 99 -5.19 -5.42 -2.75
CA HIS A 99 -5.80 -4.10 -2.59
C HIS A 99 -5.46 -3.44 -1.25
N GLY A 100 -5.39 -4.22 -0.16
CA GLY A 100 -5.35 -3.68 1.19
C GLY A 100 -6.57 -2.79 1.49
N PHE A 101 -6.52 -2.00 2.57
CA PHE A 101 -7.61 -1.07 2.87
C PHE A 101 -7.52 0.21 2.02
N TYR A 102 -6.35 0.87 2.06
CA TYR A 102 -6.09 2.12 1.34
C TYR A 102 -4.97 2.05 0.29
N ALA A 103 -4.40 0.86 0.05
CA ALA A 103 -3.32 0.62 -0.93
C ALA A 103 -2.20 1.68 -0.87
N TYR A 104 -1.68 1.99 0.33
CA TYR A 104 -0.74 3.11 0.51
C TYR A 104 0.59 2.87 -0.21
N GLY A 105 1.04 1.62 -0.25
CA GLY A 105 2.24 1.19 -0.96
C GLY A 105 2.07 1.50 -2.44
N LEU A 106 0.99 1.03 -3.05
CA LEU A 106 0.62 1.35 -4.43
C LEU A 106 0.51 2.87 -4.68
N PHE A 107 -0.14 3.60 -3.78
CA PHE A 107 -0.37 5.03 -3.93
C PHE A 107 0.95 5.82 -3.94
N PHE A 108 1.85 5.56 -2.99
CA PHE A 108 3.14 6.25 -2.93
C PHE A 108 4.17 5.74 -3.94
N SER A 109 4.08 4.46 -4.34
CA SER A 109 5.07 3.85 -5.23
C SER A 109 4.75 4.01 -6.71
N LEU A 110 3.49 3.90 -7.14
CA LEU A 110 3.10 3.86 -8.55
C LEU A 110 2.34 5.12 -8.99
N ILE A 111 1.42 5.61 -8.15
CA ILE A 111 0.58 6.76 -8.51
C ILE A 111 1.36 8.07 -8.33
N LEU A 112 1.85 8.28 -7.11
CA LEU A 112 2.76 9.38 -6.79
C LEU A 112 4.19 9.00 -7.17
N ASP A 113 5.03 9.99 -7.42
CA ASP A 113 6.44 9.77 -7.75
C ASP A 113 7.32 9.73 -6.49
N ALA A 114 6.75 9.35 -5.34
CA ALA A 114 7.44 9.40 -4.05
C ALA A 114 8.49 8.28 -3.89
N ALA A 115 8.30 7.16 -4.59
CA ALA A 115 9.28 6.07 -4.70
C ALA A 115 10.07 6.08 -6.03
N GLY A 116 9.90 7.11 -6.86
CA GLY A 116 10.67 7.27 -8.11
C GLY A 116 10.15 6.49 -9.33
N PHE A 117 8.83 6.24 -9.43
CA PHE A 117 8.22 5.53 -10.57
C PHE A 117 8.69 6.02 -11.94
N GLU A 118 8.73 7.33 -12.18
CA GLU A 118 9.09 7.87 -13.49
C GLU A 118 10.56 7.62 -13.86
N ALA A 119 11.43 7.50 -12.85
CA ALA A 119 12.83 7.15 -13.06
C ALA A 119 13.00 5.65 -13.32
N THR A 120 12.22 4.81 -12.62
CA THR A 120 12.24 3.35 -12.79
C THR A 120 11.63 2.92 -14.12
N PHE A 121 10.55 3.56 -14.57
CA PHE A 121 9.84 3.21 -15.80
C PHE A 121 9.77 4.41 -16.78
N PRO A 122 10.90 4.77 -17.40
CA PRO A 122 10.97 5.95 -18.25
C PRO A 122 10.05 5.80 -19.48
N GLY A 123 9.28 6.84 -19.77
CA GLY A 123 8.34 6.85 -20.90
C GLY A 123 7.03 6.09 -20.66
N VAL A 124 6.83 5.53 -19.46
CA VAL A 124 5.57 4.87 -19.09
C VAL A 124 4.63 5.88 -18.44
N HIS A 125 3.48 6.10 -19.07
CA HIS A 125 2.48 7.06 -18.65
C HIS A 125 1.31 6.33 -17.98
N LEU A 126 1.34 6.26 -16.65
CA LEU A 126 0.32 5.59 -15.86
C LEU A 126 -1.03 6.35 -15.85
N ARG A 127 -2.11 5.61 -15.67
CA ARG A 127 -3.41 6.07 -15.18
C ARG A 127 -3.92 5.05 -14.17
N ALA A 128 -4.42 5.51 -13.04
CA ALA A 128 -4.92 4.62 -12.00
C ALA A 128 -6.44 4.45 -12.11
N GLY A 129 -6.92 3.24 -12.34
CA GLY A 129 -8.34 2.97 -12.30
C GLY A 129 -8.85 2.98 -10.87
N THR A 130 -9.90 3.74 -10.60
CA THR A 130 -10.59 3.79 -9.31
C THR A 130 -12.12 3.70 -9.46
N LEU A 131 -12.83 3.53 -8.36
CA LEU A 131 -14.29 3.42 -8.30
C LEU A 131 -14.96 4.72 -8.81
N ALA A 132 -15.97 4.60 -9.68
CA ALA A 132 -16.69 5.75 -10.24
C ALA A 132 -17.22 6.74 -9.18
N ALA A 133 -17.65 6.23 -8.02
CA ALA A 133 -18.15 7.02 -6.91
C ALA A 133 -17.13 8.06 -6.39
N THR A 134 -15.82 7.82 -6.52
CA THR A 134 -14.81 8.80 -6.10
C THR A 134 -14.89 10.10 -6.90
N PHE A 135 -15.41 10.05 -8.13
CA PHE A 135 -15.58 11.23 -8.99
C PHE A 135 -16.88 12.00 -8.73
N LEU A 136 -17.75 11.49 -7.85
CA LEU A 136 -18.96 12.19 -7.40
C LEU A 136 -18.69 13.09 -6.18
N ILE A 137 -17.59 12.87 -5.48
CA ILE A 137 -17.22 13.61 -4.27
C ILE A 137 -16.52 14.92 -4.68
N PRO A 138 -17.09 16.11 -4.35
CA PRO A 138 -16.47 17.40 -4.63
C PRO A 138 -15.03 17.50 -4.10
N PHE A 139 -14.15 18.19 -4.83
CA PHE A 139 -12.71 18.35 -4.55
C PHE A 139 -11.89 17.07 -4.61
N TRP A 140 -12.37 15.97 -4.04
CA TRP A 140 -11.77 14.65 -4.17
C TRP A 140 -11.71 14.21 -5.63
N ARG A 141 -12.77 14.50 -6.41
CA ARG A 141 -12.79 14.35 -7.87
C ARG A 141 -11.58 15.01 -8.53
N GLU A 142 -11.36 16.29 -8.26
CA GLU A 142 -10.29 17.08 -8.89
C GLU A 142 -8.91 16.57 -8.49
N LEU A 143 -8.76 16.18 -7.22
CA LEU A 143 -7.53 15.62 -6.71
C LEU A 143 -7.21 14.26 -7.38
N GLN A 144 -8.22 13.40 -7.53
CA GLN A 144 -8.10 12.13 -8.23
C GLN A 144 -7.74 12.32 -9.70
N ILE A 145 -8.40 13.25 -10.38
CA ILE A 145 -8.04 13.60 -11.76
C ILE A 145 -6.60 14.11 -11.82
N ALA A 146 -6.18 14.99 -10.91
CA ALA A 146 -4.82 15.53 -10.88
C ALA A 146 -3.75 14.45 -10.62
N TYR A 147 -4.05 13.41 -9.84
CA TYR A 147 -3.20 12.22 -9.70
C TYR A 147 -3.14 11.35 -10.97
N GLY A 148 -4.01 11.61 -11.94
CA GLY A 148 -4.19 10.83 -13.15
C GLY A 148 -5.01 9.56 -12.90
N SER A 149 -5.95 9.62 -11.96
CA SER A 149 -6.93 8.56 -11.76
C SER A 149 -8.03 8.67 -12.81
N ILE A 150 -8.52 7.51 -13.26
CA ILE A 150 -9.65 7.37 -14.19
C ILE A 150 -10.66 6.39 -13.61
N GLU A 151 -11.85 6.35 -14.19
CA GLU A 151 -12.84 5.33 -13.80
C GLU A 151 -12.37 3.94 -14.26
N ALA A 152 -12.44 2.95 -13.36
CA ALA A 152 -11.93 1.59 -13.56
C ALA A 152 -12.81 0.70 -14.46
N GLY A 153 -13.90 1.23 -14.98
CA GLY A 153 -14.83 0.55 -15.87
C GLY A 153 -14.19 0.25 -17.21
N PHE A 154 -14.66 -0.84 -17.81
CA PHE A 154 -14.06 -1.42 -19.02
C PHE A 154 -13.96 -0.40 -20.17
N ALA A 155 -15.00 0.42 -20.37
CA ALA A 155 -15.03 1.41 -21.44
C ALA A 155 -14.00 2.53 -21.24
N SER A 156 -13.87 3.06 -20.02
CA SER A 156 -12.89 4.09 -19.66
C SER A 156 -11.45 3.56 -19.80
N CYS A 157 -11.20 2.37 -19.28
CA CYS A 157 -9.91 1.69 -19.38
C CYS A 157 -9.52 1.42 -20.84
N ARG A 158 -10.45 0.91 -21.65
CA ARG A 158 -10.25 0.67 -23.08
C ARG A 158 -10.02 1.99 -23.83
N TYR A 159 -10.76 3.04 -23.49
CA TYR A 159 -10.57 4.36 -24.08
C TYR A 159 -9.15 4.85 -23.83
N TRP A 160 -8.64 4.79 -22.60
CA TRP A 160 -7.27 5.20 -22.29
C TRP A 160 -6.25 4.45 -23.16
N LEU A 161 -6.28 3.12 -23.15
CA LEU A 161 -5.31 2.28 -23.86
C LEU A 161 -5.37 2.44 -25.39
N THR A 162 -6.53 2.75 -25.97
CA THR A 162 -6.70 2.82 -27.43
C THR A 162 -6.74 4.23 -28.01
N ARG A 163 -7.26 5.21 -27.25
CA ARG A 163 -7.54 6.58 -27.73
C ARG A 163 -7.15 7.70 -26.75
N GLY A 164 -6.76 7.37 -25.53
CA GLY A 164 -6.27 8.35 -24.55
C GLY A 164 -5.07 9.13 -25.08
N LYS A 165 -4.92 10.39 -24.65
CA LYS A 165 -3.79 11.23 -25.06
C LYS A 165 -2.75 11.32 -23.95
N ASN A 166 -1.48 11.17 -24.32
CA ASN A 166 -0.38 11.50 -23.42
C ASN A 166 -0.13 13.01 -23.47
N GLU A 167 -0.69 13.74 -22.51
CA GLU A 167 -0.58 15.20 -22.47
C GLU A 167 0.87 15.66 -22.25
N LEU A 168 1.67 14.86 -21.54
CA LEU A 168 3.08 15.12 -21.25
C LEU A 168 3.99 15.04 -22.49
N VAL A 169 3.57 14.37 -23.56
CA VAL A 169 4.38 14.24 -24.79
C VAL A 169 4.75 15.61 -25.35
N LYS A 170 3.87 16.60 -25.22
CA LYS A 170 4.13 17.98 -25.68
C LYS A 170 5.21 18.71 -24.87
N GLU A 171 5.44 18.28 -23.64
CA GLU A 171 6.46 18.87 -22.75
C GLU A 171 7.84 18.27 -23.01
N VAL A 172 7.89 17.01 -23.47
CA VAL A 172 9.15 16.27 -23.69
C VAL A 172 9.69 16.47 -25.11
N LEU A 173 8.81 16.67 -26.09
CA LEU A 173 9.24 16.83 -27.49
C LEU A 173 9.79 18.24 -27.78
N PRO A 174 10.82 18.38 -28.65
CA PRO A 174 11.34 19.67 -29.07
C PRO A 174 10.29 20.58 -29.72
N LYS A 175 10.48 21.89 -29.62
CA LYS A 175 9.65 22.87 -30.36
C LYS A 175 9.92 22.71 -31.86
N GLY A 176 8.87 22.50 -32.66
CA GLY A 176 8.94 22.34 -34.12
C GLY A 176 8.53 20.97 -34.66
N VAL A 177 8.26 19.99 -33.79
CA VAL A 177 7.78 18.65 -34.17
C VAL A 177 6.38 18.71 -34.81
N GLY A 178 6.16 17.95 -35.88
CA GLY A 178 4.91 17.96 -36.64
C GLY A 178 3.72 17.39 -35.87
N LYS A 179 2.48 17.79 -36.23
CA LYS A 179 1.27 17.32 -35.55
C LYS A 179 1.10 15.79 -35.60
N GLU A 180 1.55 15.14 -36.67
CA GLU A 180 1.46 13.69 -36.83
C GLU A 180 2.45 12.96 -35.92
N GLU A 181 3.68 13.45 -35.81
CA GLU A 181 4.70 12.91 -34.90
C GLU A 181 4.25 13.04 -33.44
N VAL A 182 3.66 14.18 -33.06
CA VAL A 182 3.04 14.36 -31.75
C VAL A 182 1.92 13.34 -31.54
N ARG A 183 1.06 13.12 -32.54
CA ARG A 183 -0.05 12.13 -32.43
C ARG A 183 0.49 10.72 -32.25
N ALA A 184 1.46 10.31 -33.06
CA ALA A 184 2.09 8.99 -32.98
C ALA A 184 2.78 8.78 -31.61
N ALA A 185 3.46 9.80 -31.08
CA ALA A 185 4.04 9.76 -29.75
C ALA A 185 2.97 9.72 -28.63
N GLN A 186 1.80 10.35 -28.83
CA GLN A 186 0.69 10.30 -27.89
C GLN A 186 0.00 8.92 -27.80
N GLU A 187 0.24 8.03 -28.77
CA GLU A 187 -0.36 6.69 -28.81
C GLU A 187 0.46 5.62 -28.08
N LYS A 188 1.67 5.97 -27.62
CA LYS A 188 2.69 5.05 -27.08
C LYS A 188 2.81 5.11 -25.55
N GLY A 189 3.37 4.09 -24.92
CA GLY A 189 3.80 4.17 -23.52
C GLY A 189 2.66 4.30 -22.51
N LYS A 190 1.43 3.89 -22.85
CA LYS A 190 0.27 4.05 -21.97
C LYS A 190 0.19 2.91 -20.99
N ALA A 191 0.21 3.19 -19.70
CA ALA A 191 -0.02 2.20 -18.66
C ALA A 191 -1.33 2.46 -17.93
N LEU A 192 -2.03 1.38 -17.58
CA LEU A 192 -3.24 1.37 -16.78
C LEU A 192 -2.97 0.55 -15.52
N LEU A 193 -3.05 1.17 -14.36
CA LEU A 193 -2.97 0.48 -13.07
C LEU A 193 -4.37 0.10 -12.61
N LEU A 194 -4.58 -1.19 -12.32
CA LEU A 194 -5.81 -1.72 -11.76
C LEU A 194 -5.51 -2.56 -10.52
N VAL A 195 -6.29 -2.34 -9.48
CA VAL A 195 -6.29 -3.20 -8.29
C VAL A 195 -7.38 -4.25 -8.47
N ILE A 196 -6.99 -5.49 -8.77
CA ILE A 196 -7.89 -6.47 -9.40
C ILE A 196 -8.94 -7.00 -8.43
N GLY A 197 -8.55 -7.27 -7.18
CA GLY A 197 -9.45 -7.80 -6.17
C GLY A 197 -10.49 -6.80 -5.67
N GLY A 198 -10.19 -5.50 -5.78
CA GLY A 198 -11.10 -4.42 -5.41
C GLY A 198 -11.57 -4.47 -3.94
N ALA A 199 -12.73 -3.89 -3.68
CA ALA A 199 -13.34 -3.85 -2.34
C ALA A 199 -13.69 -5.24 -1.76
N GLU A 200 -13.80 -6.28 -2.59
CA GLU A 200 -14.00 -7.65 -2.09
C GLU A 200 -12.72 -8.21 -1.46
N GLU A 201 -11.57 -7.95 -2.07
CA GLU A 201 -10.27 -8.39 -1.54
C GLU A 201 -9.91 -7.71 -0.22
N ALA A 202 -10.35 -6.45 -0.05
CA ALA A 202 -10.21 -5.72 1.21
C ALA A 202 -10.93 -6.39 2.41
N THR A 203 -11.76 -7.41 2.21
CA THR A 203 -12.36 -8.19 3.31
C THR A 203 -11.49 -9.29 3.86
N TYR A 204 -10.45 -9.67 3.13
CA TYR A 204 -9.49 -10.71 3.52
C TYR A 204 -8.22 -10.10 4.11
N ILE A 205 -8.29 -8.83 4.56
CA ILE A 205 -7.15 -8.17 5.20
C ILE A 205 -6.86 -8.87 6.52
N GLU A 206 -5.75 -9.58 6.57
CA GLU A 206 -5.21 -10.17 7.77
C GLU A 206 -3.68 -9.97 7.76
N PRO A 207 -3.09 -9.43 8.84
CA PRO A 207 -1.64 -9.25 8.89
C PRO A 207 -0.89 -10.57 8.69
N GLY A 208 0.18 -10.54 7.91
CA GLY A 208 0.98 -11.70 7.55
C GLY A 208 0.39 -12.54 6.40
N THR A 209 -0.78 -12.21 5.87
CA THR A 209 -1.43 -12.95 4.77
C THR A 209 -1.59 -12.10 3.51
N MET A 210 -1.79 -12.78 2.37
CA MET A 210 -2.04 -12.15 1.07
C MET A 210 -3.05 -12.97 0.27
N ASP A 211 -4.30 -12.96 0.72
CA ASP A 211 -5.40 -13.63 0.04
C ASP A 211 -5.94 -12.77 -1.09
N LEU A 212 -5.96 -13.33 -2.31
CA LEU A 212 -6.31 -12.59 -3.52
C LEU A 212 -7.65 -13.02 -4.11
N VAL A 213 -8.49 -12.05 -4.44
CA VAL A 213 -9.72 -12.27 -5.22
C VAL A 213 -9.39 -12.18 -6.71
N LEU A 214 -8.63 -13.15 -7.22
CA LEU A 214 -8.11 -13.13 -8.59
C LEU A 214 -8.83 -14.11 -9.52
N LEU A 215 -9.15 -15.33 -9.06
CA LEU A 215 -9.56 -16.44 -9.94
C LEU A 215 -10.80 -16.15 -10.79
N LYS A 216 -11.74 -15.37 -10.25
CA LYS A 216 -12.97 -14.96 -10.95
C LYS A 216 -12.84 -13.63 -11.71
N ARG A 217 -11.77 -12.87 -11.50
CA ARG A 217 -11.59 -11.50 -12.05
C ARG A 217 -10.85 -11.55 -13.38
N LYS A 218 -11.53 -11.92 -14.46
CA LYS A 218 -10.92 -12.08 -15.80
C LYS A 218 -10.98 -10.84 -16.70
N GLY A 219 -11.61 -9.76 -16.23
CA GLY A 219 -11.91 -8.56 -17.03
C GLY A 219 -10.65 -7.82 -17.52
N PHE A 220 -9.59 -7.78 -16.72
CA PHE A 220 -8.34 -7.10 -17.07
C PHE A 220 -7.56 -7.85 -18.17
N VAL A 221 -7.61 -9.20 -18.18
CA VAL A 221 -7.04 -10.03 -19.26
C VAL A 221 -7.80 -9.81 -20.56
N LYS A 222 -9.13 -9.81 -20.48
CA LYS A 222 -9.99 -9.47 -21.62
C LYS A 222 -9.66 -8.09 -22.18
N LEU A 223 -9.47 -7.09 -21.31
CA LEU A 223 -9.10 -5.74 -21.71
C LEU A 223 -7.74 -5.72 -22.43
N ALA A 224 -6.74 -6.42 -21.90
CA ALA A 224 -5.41 -6.53 -22.51
C ALA A 224 -5.48 -7.15 -23.91
N LEU A 225 -6.21 -8.26 -24.07
CA LEU A 225 -6.43 -8.93 -25.36
C LEU A 225 -7.11 -8.01 -26.39
N GLU A 226 -8.17 -7.28 -26.00
CA GLU A 226 -8.88 -6.39 -26.94
C GLU A 226 -8.09 -5.12 -27.30
N THR A 227 -7.12 -4.73 -26.47
CA THR A 227 -6.35 -3.48 -26.66
C THR A 227 -4.94 -3.73 -27.21
N GLY A 228 -4.43 -4.97 -27.11
CA GLY A 228 -3.04 -5.31 -27.40
C GLY A 228 -2.06 -4.84 -26.33
N ALA A 229 -2.53 -4.46 -25.14
CA ALA A 229 -1.66 -4.09 -24.03
C ALA A 229 -1.06 -5.34 -23.38
N SER A 230 0.19 -5.24 -22.91
CA SER A 230 0.83 -6.31 -22.14
C SER A 230 0.30 -6.33 -20.70
N LEU A 231 0.11 -7.52 -20.13
CA LEU A 231 -0.25 -7.67 -18.73
C LEU A 231 1.00 -7.59 -17.86
N VAL A 232 0.96 -6.83 -16.78
CA VAL A 232 2.08 -6.70 -15.85
C VAL A 232 1.61 -7.10 -14.44
N PRO A 233 2.10 -8.21 -13.87
CA PRO A 233 1.82 -8.55 -12.48
C PRO A 233 2.55 -7.58 -11.54
N CYS A 234 1.84 -7.02 -10.57
CA CYS A 234 2.42 -6.17 -9.53
C CYS A 234 2.01 -6.70 -8.15
N ILE A 235 2.95 -6.77 -7.21
CA ILE A 235 2.73 -7.25 -5.84
C ILE A 235 3.17 -6.18 -4.86
N SER A 236 2.31 -5.81 -3.92
CA SER A 236 2.57 -4.84 -2.86
C SER A 236 2.61 -5.55 -1.50
N PHE A 237 3.81 -5.85 -1.01
CA PHE A 237 4.04 -6.43 0.31
C PHE A 237 3.78 -5.40 1.42
N GLY A 238 3.27 -5.86 2.56
CA GLY A 238 3.00 -5.03 3.74
C GLY A 238 1.63 -4.34 3.78
N GLU A 239 0.87 -4.35 2.67
CA GLU A 239 -0.43 -3.66 2.56
C GLU A 239 -1.51 -4.18 3.53
N ASN A 240 -1.46 -5.46 3.89
CA ASN A 240 -2.38 -6.03 4.87
C ASN A 240 -1.90 -5.84 6.33
N ASP A 241 -0.65 -5.43 6.54
CA ASP A 241 -0.02 -5.33 7.87
C ASP A 241 -0.18 -3.95 8.51
N ILE A 242 -0.68 -2.98 7.74
CA ILE A 242 -0.82 -1.58 8.15
C ILE A 242 -2.13 -1.30 8.89
N TYR A 243 -3.09 -2.24 8.88
CA TYR A 243 -4.33 -2.18 9.65
C TYR A 243 -4.67 -3.57 10.16
N HIS A 244 -5.39 -3.63 11.28
CA HIS A 244 -6.14 -4.83 11.63
C HIS A 244 -7.55 -4.71 11.08
N ALA A 245 -8.11 -5.81 10.59
CA ALA A 245 -9.50 -5.89 10.21
C ALA A 245 -10.21 -6.95 11.05
N VAL A 246 -11.50 -6.74 11.32
CA VAL A 246 -12.31 -7.81 11.90
C VAL A 246 -12.51 -8.85 10.80
N SER A 247 -11.96 -10.06 10.99
CA SER A 247 -12.21 -11.16 10.08
C SER A 247 -13.72 -11.43 10.02
N ALA A 248 -14.27 -11.52 8.82
CA ALA A 248 -15.66 -11.87 8.56
C ALA A 248 -15.74 -13.26 7.93
N PRO A 249 -15.65 -14.35 8.73
CA PRO A 249 -15.69 -15.71 8.21
C PRO A 249 -16.93 -15.94 7.34
N ALA A 250 -16.78 -16.81 6.34
CA ALA A 250 -17.87 -17.20 5.45
C ALA A 250 -19.09 -17.67 6.25
N GLY A 251 -20.29 -17.16 5.91
CA GLY A 251 -21.54 -17.51 6.57
C GLY A 251 -21.91 -16.64 7.80
N SER A 252 -21.00 -15.81 8.32
CA SER A 252 -21.27 -14.90 9.43
C SER A 252 -22.32 -13.82 9.09
N ARG A 253 -23.03 -13.29 10.10
CA ARG A 253 -23.98 -12.17 9.92
C ARG A 253 -23.28 -10.92 9.38
N MET A 254 -22.03 -10.68 9.80
CA MET A 254 -21.21 -9.58 9.32
C MET A 254 -20.84 -9.74 7.84
N ARG A 255 -20.47 -10.95 7.40
CA ARG A 255 -20.24 -11.25 5.98
C ARG A 255 -21.51 -11.01 5.14
N LYS A 256 -22.68 -11.44 5.62
CA LYS A 256 -23.96 -11.18 4.92
C LYS A 256 -24.29 -9.69 4.80
N ALA A 257 -24.01 -8.90 5.84
CA ALA A 257 -24.20 -7.45 5.81
C ALA A 257 -23.23 -6.79 4.82
N HIS A 258 -21.97 -7.21 4.82
CA HIS A 258 -20.96 -6.76 3.86
C HIS A 258 -21.35 -7.10 2.42
N ASP A 259 -21.76 -8.34 2.14
CA ASP A 259 -22.20 -8.79 0.83
C ASP A 259 -23.42 -7.97 0.34
N LEU A 260 -24.32 -7.58 1.25
CA LEU A 260 -25.45 -6.70 0.95
C LEU A 260 -25.00 -5.27 0.61
N CYS A 261 -24.09 -4.68 1.40
CA CYS A 261 -23.51 -3.37 1.11
C CYS A 261 -22.78 -3.35 -0.24
N MET A 262 -22.00 -4.39 -0.54
CA MET A 262 -21.33 -4.57 -1.84
C MET A 262 -22.33 -4.69 -2.98
N LYS A 263 -23.45 -5.41 -2.78
CA LYS A 263 -24.49 -5.60 -3.80
C LYS A 263 -25.28 -4.32 -4.09
N VAL A 264 -25.52 -3.48 -3.07
CA VAL A 264 -26.34 -2.25 -3.21
C VAL A 264 -25.51 -1.04 -3.59
N GLY A 265 -24.33 -0.86 -2.98
CA GLY A 265 -23.51 0.35 -3.11
C GLY A 265 -22.18 0.17 -3.84
N GLY A 266 -21.72 -1.07 -4.08
CA GLY A 266 -20.43 -1.32 -4.72
C GLY A 266 -19.21 -0.95 -3.87
N PHE A 267 -19.41 -0.62 -2.59
CA PHE A 267 -18.33 -0.34 -1.63
C PHE A 267 -18.49 -1.20 -0.38
N SER A 268 -17.35 -1.57 0.19
CA SER A 268 -17.24 -2.26 1.47
C SER A 268 -16.94 -1.26 2.58
N LEU A 269 -17.56 -1.45 3.75
CA LEU A 269 -17.13 -0.81 4.99
C LEU A 269 -16.48 -1.87 5.89
N PRO A 270 -15.24 -2.30 5.62
CA PRO A 270 -14.56 -3.21 6.53
C PRO A 270 -14.33 -2.49 7.86
N LEU A 271 -14.65 -3.16 8.96
CA LEU A 271 -14.29 -2.68 10.29
C LEU A 271 -12.80 -2.89 10.47
N VAL A 272 -12.04 -1.81 10.26
CA VAL A 272 -10.60 -1.79 10.42
C VAL A 272 -10.19 -0.88 11.57
N TRP A 273 -9.11 -1.22 12.27
CA TRP A 273 -8.49 -0.34 13.23
C TRP A 273 -6.98 -0.28 13.03
N GLY A 274 -6.51 0.96 12.99
CA GLY A 274 -5.10 1.30 13.08
C GLY A 274 -4.74 1.74 14.51
N LYS A 275 -3.71 2.57 14.61
CA LYS A 275 -3.33 3.33 15.79
C LYS A 275 -4.30 4.52 15.98
N PHE A 276 -4.39 5.02 17.22
CA PHE A 276 -5.05 6.28 17.64
C PHE A 276 -6.41 6.61 16.99
N LEU A 277 -7.52 6.49 17.76
CA LEU A 277 -8.89 6.69 17.24
C LEU A 277 -9.09 5.95 15.91
N TRP A 278 -8.73 4.66 15.84
CA TRP A 278 -8.96 3.69 14.75
C TRP A 278 -8.45 4.01 13.32
N LEU A 279 -8.06 5.24 12.94
CA LEU A 279 -7.80 5.62 11.53
C LEU A 279 -6.33 5.54 11.09
N TYR A 280 -5.36 5.55 12.00
CA TYR A 280 -3.96 5.78 11.64
C TYR A 280 -3.19 4.48 11.33
N PRO A 281 -2.57 4.28 10.16
CA PRO A 281 -1.95 3.00 9.81
C PRO A 281 -0.73 2.66 10.67
N TYR A 282 -0.47 1.37 10.90
CA TYR A 282 0.78 0.90 11.48
C TYR A 282 1.95 1.17 10.52
N ARG A 283 3.08 1.62 11.08
CA ARG A 283 4.31 1.81 10.31
C ARG A 283 4.90 0.45 9.97
N ARG A 284 4.69 -0.01 8.74
CA ARG A 284 5.27 -1.23 8.17
C ARG A 284 6.01 -0.90 6.86
N PRO A 285 7.07 -1.65 6.51
CA PRO A 285 7.65 -1.60 5.17
C PRO A 285 6.58 -1.87 4.12
N LEU A 286 6.58 -1.08 3.04
CA LEU A 286 5.67 -1.28 1.91
C LEU A 286 6.53 -1.46 0.67
N VAL A 287 6.55 -2.67 0.11
CA VAL A 287 7.41 -3.01 -1.03
C VAL A 287 6.54 -3.37 -2.21
N THR A 288 6.54 -2.52 -3.24
CA THR A 288 5.84 -2.79 -4.49
C THR A 288 6.82 -3.35 -5.50
N VAL A 289 6.60 -4.59 -5.92
CA VAL A 289 7.37 -5.28 -6.95
C VAL A 289 6.57 -5.32 -8.24
N VAL A 290 7.15 -4.79 -9.31
CA VAL A 290 6.57 -4.79 -10.66
C VAL A 290 7.26 -5.87 -11.48
N GLY A 291 6.50 -6.86 -11.93
CA GLY A 291 7.01 -7.98 -12.72
C GLY A 291 7.16 -7.68 -14.21
N GLU A 292 7.57 -8.71 -14.95
CA GLU A 292 7.76 -8.64 -16.39
C GLU A 292 6.43 -8.46 -17.16
N PRO A 293 6.40 -7.59 -18.20
CA PRO A 293 5.29 -7.53 -19.13
C PRO A 293 5.08 -8.84 -19.89
N ILE A 294 3.90 -9.43 -19.72
CA ILE A 294 3.41 -10.59 -20.45
C ILE A 294 2.76 -10.08 -21.73
N ALA A 295 3.35 -10.39 -22.88
CA ALA A 295 2.77 -10.04 -24.18
C ALA A 295 1.61 -10.99 -24.52
N LEU A 296 0.50 -10.42 -25.00
CA LEU A 296 -0.68 -11.17 -25.43
C LEU A 296 -1.02 -10.82 -26.88
N PRO A 297 -1.57 -11.76 -27.66
CA PRO A 297 -2.06 -11.45 -29.00
C PRO A 297 -3.23 -10.47 -28.91
N LYS A 298 -3.21 -9.44 -29.76
CA LYS A 298 -4.37 -8.57 -29.90
C LYS A 298 -5.49 -9.32 -30.61
N VAL A 299 -6.67 -9.34 -30.01
CA VAL A 299 -7.88 -9.91 -30.58
C VAL A 299 -8.75 -8.79 -31.13
N ASP A 300 -9.11 -8.87 -32.41
CA ASP A 300 -10.05 -7.94 -33.02
C ASP A 300 -11.47 -8.25 -32.54
N GLY A 301 -12.15 -7.24 -31.98
CA GLY A 301 -13.51 -7.40 -31.45
C GLY A 301 -13.53 -7.89 -30.00
N ARG A 302 -14.36 -8.90 -29.71
CA ARG A 302 -14.58 -9.40 -28.35
C ARG A 302 -13.76 -10.67 -28.12
N ALA A 303 -12.88 -10.65 -27.13
CA ALA A 303 -12.09 -11.84 -26.81
C ALA A 303 -12.97 -12.99 -26.30
N ASP A 304 -12.67 -14.19 -26.79
CA ASP A 304 -13.35 -15.42 -26.41
C ASP A 304 -12.99 -15.84 -24.97
N ARG A 305 -13.93 -16.49 -24.29
CA ARG A 305 -13.81 -16.92 -22.89
C ARG A 305 -12.68 -17.92 -22.68
N GLU A 306 -12.46 -18.83 -23.63
CA GLU A 306 -11.39 -19.84 -23.54
C GLU A 306 -10.01 -19.19 -23.64
N VAL A 307 -9.82 -18.31 -24.62
CA VAL A 307 -8.58 -17.53 -24.79
C VAL A 307 -8.31 -16.67 -23.55
N VAL A 308 -9.34 -16.00 -23.02
CA VAL A 308 -9.22 -15.22 -21.78
C VAL A 308 -8.84 -16.12 -20.60
N ALA A 309 -9.43 -17.31 -20.48
CA ALA A 309 -9.12 -18.23 -19.40
C ALA A 309 -7.69 -18.77 -19.48
N HIS A 310 -7.20 -19.10 -20.68
CA HIS A 310 -5.82 -19.54 -20.91
C HIS A 310 -4.82 -18.47 -20.46
N TRP A 311 -4.95 -17.23 -20.95
CA TRP A 311 -4.05 -16.14 -20.58
C TRP A 311 -4.18 -15.70 -19.12
N HIS A 312 -5.36 -15.86 -18.52
CA HIS A 312 -5.55 -15.64 -17.09
C HIS A 312 -4.81 -16.67 -16.24
N ALA A 313 -4.77 -17.93 -16.66
CA ALA A 313 -3.96 -18.96 -15.99
C ALA A 313 -2.46 -18.63 -16.10
N VAL A 314 -1.99 -18.29 -17.30
CA VAL A 314 -0.59 -17.85 -17.51
C VAL A 314 -0.23 -16.66 -16.62
N TYR A 315 -1.13 -15.67 -16.51
CA TYR A 315 -0.95 -14.54 -15.61
C TYR A 315 -0.84 -14.97 -14.14
N CYS A 316 -1.71 -15.89 -13.68
CA CYS A 316 -1.69 -16.37 -12.30
C CYS A 316 -0.39 -17.11 -11.97
N ASP A 317 0.13 -17.91 -12.90
CA ASP A 317 1.40 -18.62 -12.71
C ASP A 317 2.56 -17.63 -12.65
N LYS A 318 2.59 -16.63 -13.54
CA LYS A 318 3.61 -15.55 -13.49
C LYS A 318 3.52 -14.69 -12.24
N LEU A 319 2.32 -14.43 -11.73
CA LEU A 319 2.13 -13.73 -10.46
C LEU A 319 2.67 -14.56 -9.29
N ARG A 320 2.43 -15.87 -9.29
CA ARG A 320 2.97 -16.78 -8.27
C ARG A 320 4.49 -16.84 -8.31
N ASP A 321 5.08 -16.97 -9.50
CA ASP A 321 6.52 -16.93 -9.69
C ASP A 321 7.12 -15.62 -9.14
N LEU A 322 6.51 -14.48 -9.44
CA LEU A 322 6.92 -13.17 -8.95
C LEU A 322 6.85 -13.10 -7.42
N TYR A 323 5.78 -13.62 -6.82
CA TYR A 323 5.62 -13.70 -5.37
C TYR A 323 6.73 -14.55 -4.73
N ASP A 324 6.95 -15.76 -5.25
CA ASP A 324 7.91 -16.71 -4.69
C ASP A 324 9.35 -16.19 -4.75
N GLN A 325 9.72 -15.46 -5.81
CA GLN A 325 11.03 -14.81 -5.93
C GLN A 325 11.19 -13.62 -4.98
N SER A 326 10.10 -12.91 -4.69
CA SER A 326 10.14 -11.64 -3.97
C SER A 326 9.91 -11.78 -2.47
N LYS A 327 9.24 -12.84 -2.01
CA LYS A 327 8.84 -13.02 -0.60
C LYS A 327 10.02 -13.10 0.37
N ALA A 328 11.15 -13.67 -0.07
CA ALA A 328 12.36 -13.79 0.75
C ALA A 328 13.07 -12.45 0.97
N HIS A 329 12.98 -11.52 0.01
CA HIS A 329 13.71 -10.25 0.00
C HIS A 329 12.91 -9.08 0.60
N SER A 330 11.61 -9.26 0.85
CA SER A 330 10.69 -8.16 1.18
C SER A 330 10.40 -7.97 2.69
N GLY A 331 11.09 -8.71 3.58
CA GLY A 331 10.72 -8.77 5.00
C GLY A 331 9.46 -9.62 5.24
N PRO A 332 9.08 -9.92 6.48
CA PRO A 332 8.23 -11.07 6.78
C PRO A 332 6.81 -10.90 6.23
N CYS A 333 6.53 -11.60 5.14
CA CYS A 333 5.27 -12.28 4.92
C CYS A 333 5.43 -13.68 5.52
N ILE A 334 5.24 -13.82 6.83
CA ILE A 334 5.28 -15.11 7.53
C ILE A 334 3.88 -15.38 8.07
N SER A 335 3.22 -16.41 7.55
CA SER A 335 2.06 -17.01 8.18
C SER A 335 2.48 -18.24 8.99
N PHE A 336 1.80 -18.38 10.13
CA PHE A 336 1.73 -19.49 11.10
C PHE A 336 2.94 -19.80 11.99
N GLY A 337 2.77 -19.43 13.25
CA GLY A 337 3.52 -19.86 14.42
C GLY A 337 3.16 -18.94 15.58
N GLU A 338 2.39 -19.45 16.53
CA GLU A 338 1.93 -18.72 17.71
C GLU A 338 3.07 -18.03 18.47
N ASN A 339 2.71 -16.89 19.08
CA ASN A 339 3.46 -16.13 20.08
C ASN A 339 4.72 -15.42 19.57
N ASP A 340 4.67 -14.09 19.55
CA ASP A 340 5.66 -13.27 20.27
C ASP A 340 5.48 -11.78 19.91
N ILE A 341 4.72 -11.07 20.74
CA ILE A 341 4.82 -9.60 20.78
C ILE A 341 4.72 -9.02 22.21
N TYR A 342 4.61 -9.87 23.24
CA TYR A 342 4.60 -9.42 24.62
C TYR A 342 5.50 -10.31 25.48
N HIS A 343 6.74 -9.86 25.70
CA HIS A 343 7.48 -10.29 26.88
C HIS A 343 7.10 -9.36 28.03
N ALA A 344 6.24 -9.85 28.92
CA ALA A 344 6.13 -9.31 30.27
C ALA A 344 7.40 -9.72 31.03
N GLY A 345 8.31 -8.76 31.22
CA GLY A 345 9.56 -8.96 31.96
C GLY A 345 9.55 -8.22 33.30
N SER A 346 9.66 -8.98 34.37
CA SER A 346 9.94 -8.61 35.75
C SER A 346 11.13 -7.66 35.90
N GLY A 347 11.04 -6.68 36.80
CA GLY A 347 12.10 -5.70 37.05
C GLY A 347 13.13 -6.15 38.09
N PRO A 348 14.30 -5.47 38.18
CA PRO A 348 15.13 -5.52 39.38
C PRO A 348 15.42 -4.14 39.99
N ALA A 349 15.87 -4.20 41.24
CA ALA A 349 16.08 -3.12 42.18
C ALA A 349 17.31 -2.22 41.88
N GLY A 350 17.19 -0.96 42.31
CA GLY A 350 18.34 -0.17 42.79
C GLY A 350 18.93 0.88 41.84
N SER A 351 18.30 2.06 41.73
CA SER A 351 19.00 3.35 41.71
C SER A 351 17.99 4.51 41.84
N SER A 352 18.26 5.41 42.77
CA SER A 352 17.41 6.51 43.24
C SER A 352 17.38 7.73 42.30
N MET A 353 16.17 8.11 41.86
CA MET A 353 15.78 9.51 41.58
C MET A 353 14.31 9.75 41.97
N PRO A 354 13.93 10.98 42.34
CA PRO A 354 12.82 11.25 43.24
C PRO A 354 11.47 11.41 42.52
N LEU A 355 10.42 10.83 43.11
CA LEU A 355 9.04 11.34 43.13
C LEU A 355 8.33 11.57 41.76
N ALA A 356 8.33 10.59 40.85
CA ALA A 356 7.34 10.56 39.77
C ALA A 356 6.95 9.17 39.24
N HIS A 357 7.66 8.11 39.67
CA HIS A 357 7.48 6.75 39.11
C HIS A 357 6.50 5.86 39.91
N ASP A 358 5.99 6.34 41.06
CA ASP A 358 5.20 5.54 42.00
C ASP A 358 3.68 5.79 41.97
N LEU A 359 3.19 6.61 41.03
CA LEU A 359 1.76 6.73 40.78
C LEU A 359 1.25 5.53 39.98
N ARG A 360 1.17 4.37 40.64
CA ARG A 360 0.41 3.21 40.18
C ARG A 360 -1.08 3.47 40.45
N VAL A 361 -1.82 3.85 39.42
CA VAL A 361 -3.30 3.85 39.49
C VAL A 361 -3.75 2.38 39.51
N LYS A 362 -4.08 1.84 40.69
CA LYS A 362 -4.65 0.50 40.82
C LYS A 362 -6.11 0.53 40.39
N ALA A 363 -6.37 0.19 39.13
CA ALA A 363 -7.67 -0.26 38.66
C ALA A 363 -7.50 -1.66 38.04
N GLY A 364 -8.07 -2.68 38.68
CA GLY A 364 -8.30 -4.00 38.04
C GLY A 364 -7.08 -4.87 37.71
N GLY A 365 -5.93 -4.73 38.38
CA GLY A 365 -4.81 -5.67 38.26
C GLY A 365 -3.91 -5.48 37.03
N PHE A 366 -4.10 -4.41 36.25
CA PHE A 366 -3.18 -4.02 35.17
C PHE A 366 -2.25 -2.88 35.61
N SER A 367 -0.95 -3.00 35.31
CA SER A 367 0.02 -1.92 35.47
C SER A 367 0.23 -1.26 34.11
N LEU A 368 -0.15 0.01 33.94
CA LEU A 368 0.22 0.80 32.76
C LEU A 368 1.60 1.42 32.99
N PRO A 369 2.65 1.04 32.24
CA PRO A 369 3.92 1.73 32.31
C PRO A 369 3.77 3.15 31.74
N LEU A 370 4.23 4.16 32.48
CA LEU A 370 4.35 5.53 31.99
C LEU A 370 5.50 5.59 30.97
N VAL A 371 5.17 5.57 29.68
CA VAL A 371 6.14 5.65 28.58
C VAL A 371 6.38 7.12 28.23
N TRP A 372 7.65 7.54 28.13
CA TRP A 372 8.02 8.91 27.74
C TRP A 372 8.23 9.02 26.23
N GLY A 373 7.59 10.02 25.64
CA GLY A 373 7.50 10.21 24.20
C GLY A 373 7.16 11.65 23.80
N LYS A 374 7.11 11.95 22.49
CA LYS A 374 6.67 13.28 22.02
C LYS A 374 5.15 13.44 22.12
N PHE A 375 4.71 14.65 22.51
CA PHE A 375 3.31 15.12 22.51
C PHE A 375 2.36 14.29 23.39
N LEU A 376 1.99 14.84 24.57
CA LEU A 376 1.11 14.19 25.55
C LEU A 376 1.42 12.68 25.67
N TRP A 377 2.63 12.30 26.11
CA TRP A 377 2.95 10.97 26.67
C TRP A 377 2.73 9.70 25.80
N LEU A 378 2.40 9.79 24.49
CA LEU A 378 1.94 8.62 23.71
C LEU A 378 2.81 8.15 22.54
N TYR A 379 3.88 8.89 22.16
CA TYR A 379 4.65 8.56 20.95
C TYR A 379 6.14 8.32 21.19
N PRO A 380 6.69 7.14 20.86
CA PRO A 380 8.13 6.91 20.96
C PRO A 380 8.92 7.82 20.02
N TYR A 381 10.16 8.14 20.41
CA TYR A 381 11.06 8.92 19.58
C TYR A 381 11.47 8.16 18.31
N ARG A 382 11.67 8.89 17.21
CA ARG A 382 12.18 8.31 15.95
C ARG A 382 13.63 7.86 16.18
N ARG A 383 13.84 6.55 16.31
CA ARG A 383 15.16 5.90 16.37
C ARG A 383 15.20 4.76 15.34
N PRO A 384 16.32 4.55 14.64
CA PRO A 384 16.51 3.35 13.83
C PRO A 384 16.46 2.11 14.74
N LEU A 385 15.75 1.06 14.31
CA LEU A 385 15.72 -0.23 14.99
C LEU A 385 16.53 -1.20 14.15
N VAL A 386 17.54 -1.83 14.77
CA VAL A 386 18.43 -2.79 14.12
C VAL A 386 18.34 -4.09 14.89
N THR A 387 18.02 -5.18 14.20
CA THR A 387 18.10 -6.54 14.74
C THR A 387 19.30 -7.23 14.11
N VAL A 388 20.21 -7.73 14.94
CA VAL A 388 21.35 -8.54 14.51
C VAL A 388 21.01 -10.00 14.79
N VAL A 389 21.19 -10.86 13.80
CA VAL A 389 20.94 -12.31 13.92
C VAL A 389 22.28 -13.01 14.05
N GLY A 390 22.45 -13.79 15.12
CA GLY A 390 23.67 -14.56 15.39
C GLY A 390 23.71 -15.92 14.68
N GLU A 391 24.84 -16.60 14.82
CA GLU A 391 25.01 -17.96 14.28
C GLU A 391 24.05 -18.95 14.96
N PRO A 392 23.54 -19.97 14.22
CA PRO A 392 22.72 -21.02 14.80
C PRO A 392 23.47 -21.79 15.90
N ILE A 393 22.83 -21.97 17.06
CA ILE A 393 23.32 -22.85 18.11
C ILE A 393 22.71 -24.24 17.87
N ALA A 394 23.55 -25.23 17.57
CA ALA A 394 23.10 -26.60 17.38
C ALA A 394 22.96 -27.30 18.74
N LEU A 395 21.73 -27.61 19.14
CA LEU A 395 21.45 -28.38 20.35
C LEU A 395 21.33 -29.87 20.03
N PRO A 396 21.83 -30.77 20.91
CA PRO A 396 21.60 -32.20 20.79
C PRO A 396 20.11 -32.50 20.99
N LYS A 397 19.58 -33.43 20.20
CA LYS A 397 18.22 -33.94 20.41
C LYS A 397 18.21 -34.81 21.67
N VAL A 398 17.36 -34.46 22.63
CA VAL A 398 17.15 -35.25 23.85
C VAL A 398 15.85 -36.02 23.70
N ASP A 399 15.90 -37.34 23.89
CA ASP A 399 14.71 -38.18 23.89
C ASP A 399 14.01 -38.09 25.26
N GLY A 400 12.76 -37.58 25.28
CA GLY A 400 11.99 -37.37 26.51
C GLY A 400 12.15 -35.97 27.12
N ARG A 401 12.00 -35.86 28.44
CA ARG A 401 12.08 -34.56 29.15
C ARG A 401 13.54 -34.22 29.44
N ALA A 402 14.00 -33.05 28.99
CA ALA A 402 15.34 -32.56 29.27
C ALA A 402 15.56 -32.33 30.77
N ASP A 403 16.70 -32.77 31.27
CA ASP A 403 17.13 -32.53 32.64
C ASP A 403 17.43 -31.04 32.87
N ARG A 404 17.20 -30.55 34.09
CA ARG A 404 17.46 -29.16 34.49
C ARG A 404 18.92 -28.78 34.28
N GLU A 405 19.86 -29.71 34.52
CA GLU A 405 21.28 -29.46 34.32
C GLU A 405 21.62 -29.27 32.84
N VAL A 406 21.02 -30.07 31.95
CA VAL A 406 21.19 -29.95 30.50
C VAL A 406 20.61 -28.63 30.00
N VAL A 407 19.43 -28.24 30.47
CA VAL A 407 18.81 -26.95 30.13
C VAL A 407 19.67 -25.78 30.63
N ALA A 408 20.17 -25.85 31.87
CA ALA A 408 21.01 -24.80 32.44
C ALA A 408 22.32 -24.64 31.67
N HIS A 409 22.95 -25.75 31.26
CA HIS A 409 24.15 -25.73 30.43
C HIS A 409 23.91 -25.02 29.09
N TRP A 410 22.89 -25.44 28.32
CA TRP A 410 22.62 -24.84 27.01
C TRP A 410 22.08 -23.42 27.10
N HIS A 411 21.38 -23.06 28.18
CA HIS A 411 21.00 -21.68 28.46
C HIS A 411 22.23 -20.80 28.73
N ALA A 412 23.22 -21.29 29.48
CA ALA A 412 24.48 -20.58 29.68
C ALA A 412 25.23 -20.36 28.36
N VAL A 413 25.31 -21.39 27.51
CA VAL A 413 25.89 -21.29 26.15
C VAL A 413 25.16 -20.25 25.30
N TYR A 414 23.82 -20.20 25.36
CA TYR A 414 23.03 -19.18 24.66
C TYR A 414 23.33 -17.77 25.17
N CYS A 415 23.37 -17.57 26.49
CA CYS A 415 23.72 -16.27 27.09
C CYS A 415 25.11 -15.79 26.68
N ASP A 416 26.10 -16.69 26.63
CA ASP A 416 27.46 -16.36 26.21
C ASP A 416 27.49 -15.95 24.73
N LYS A 417 26.86 -16.74 23.85
CA LYS A 417 26.75 -16.40 22.41
C LYS A 417 26.01 -15.09 22.15
N LEU A 418 25.00 -14.77 22.95
CA LEU A 418 24.28 -13.51 22.85
C LEU A 418 25.13 -12.32 23.32
N ARG A 419 26.02 -12.51 24.30
CA ARG A 419 27.03 -11.50 24.67
C ARG A 419 28.04 -11.28 23.55
N ASP A 420 28.58 -12.36 22.96
CA ASP A 420 29.51 -12.25 21.83
C ASP A 420 28.90 -11.44 20.67
N LEU A 421 27.64 -11.75 20.33
CA LEU A 421 26.91 -11.04 19.28
C LEU A 421 26.71 -9.56 19.64
N TYR A 422 26.38 -9.25 20.90
CA TYR A 422 26.28 -7.87 21.34
C TYR A 422 27.62 -7.14 21.23
N ASP A 423 28.70 -7.74 21.73
CA ASP A 423 30.04 -7.14 21.74
C ASP A 423 30.58 -6.87 20.33
N GLN A 424 30.25 -7.74 19.37
CA GLN A 424 30.64 -7.56 17.98
C GLN A 424 29.99 -6.32 17.32
N TYR A 425 28.77 -5.96 17.72
CA TYR A 425 27.97 -4.98 17.00
C TYR A 425 27.59 -3.73 17.80
N LYS A 426 27.83 -3.70 19.12
CA LYS A 426 27.46 -2.60 20.01
C LYS A 426 28.04 -1.25 19.59
N ASP A 427 29.27 -1.22 19.07
CA ASP A 427 29.92 0.03 18.65
C ASP A 427 29.45 0.51 17.27
N VAL A 428 28.78 -0.33 16.50
CA VAL A 428 28.20 0.02 15.20
C VAL A 428 26.76 0.53 15.37
N TYR A 429 25.94 -0.19 16.12
CA TYR A 429 24.49 0.07 16.19
C TYR A 429 24.01 0.68 17.52
N ALA A 430 24.83 0.65 18.57
CA ALA A 430 24.51 1.19 19.90
C ALA A 430 25.67 2.06 20.43
N ASN A 431 26.23 2.91 19.57
CA ASN A 431 27.38 3.77 19.89
C ASN A 431 27.05 4.90 20.89
N ASP A 432 25.77 5.21 21.09
CA ASP A 432 25.26 6.19 22.06
C ASP A 432 24.75 5.54 23.36
N ARG A 433 25.09 4.27 23.61
CA ARG A 433 24.66 3.54 24.81
C ARG A 433 25.22 4.17 26.09
N VAL A 434 24.36 4.22 27.11
CA VAL A 434 24.71 4.67 28.48
C VAL A 434 25.10 3.52 29.41
N ARG A 435 24.83 2.28 29.02
CA ARG A 435 25.21 1.06 29.75
C ARG A 435 25.41 -0.11 28.78
N GLU A 436 26.26 -1.05 29.19
CA GLU A 436 26.48 -2.31 28.49
C GLU A 436 25.31 -3.30 28.69
N LEU A 437 25.27 -4.36 27.87
CA LEU A 437 24.30 -5.45 28.02
C LEU A 437 24.40 -6.09 29.41
N GLN A 438 23.27 -6.26 30.07
CA GLN A 438 23.14 -6.94 31.35
C GLN A 438 22.04 -7.99 31.26
N PHE A 439 22.37 -9.22 31.66
CA PHE A 439 21.35 -10.23 31.93
C PHE A 439 20.89 -10.07 33.37
N VAL A 440 19.57 -9.97 33.55
CA VAL A 440 18.92 -9.78 34.84
C VAL A 440 18.27 -11.11 35.23
N ALA A 441 18.39 -11.46 36.52
CA ALA A 441 17.76 -12.66 37.10
C ALA A 441 16.31 -12.40 37.54
#